data_AF-A0A9J6RBV0-F1
#
_entry.id   AF-A0A9J6RBV0-F1
#
_cell.length_a   1.000
_cell.length_b   1.000
_cell.length_c   1.000
_cell.angle_alpha   90.00
_cell.angle_beta   90.00
_cell.angle_gamma   90.00
#
_symmetry.space_group_name_H-M   'P 1'
#
loop_
_entity.id
_entity.type
_entity.pdbx_description
1 polymer ?
#
loop_
_entity_poly.entity_id
_entity_poly.type
_entity_poly.pdbx_seq_one_letter_code
_entity_poly.pdbx_strand_id
1 'polypeptide(L)'
;MENRTYTDVHKLLLPADLPSILEEYKDIFENYGDIYGKDKVYPRMKLTSNLLSVLFPLIEHPVYGKTGLLAIEKYKDEKVTKYMYHWKIIIPKKGKHKQHISAWGNDPHDAKNTPPELQFKSEPHHHHHIPGDWNKRQDNWDVWTLDDAFRFVAHFIRNGEEYKPD
;
A
#
# COMPACT_ATOMS: atom_id res chain seq x y z
N MET A 1 -15.58 -5.48 20.92
CA MET A 1 -14.42 -4.71 20.46
C MET A 1 -13.23 -5.26 21.20
N GLU A 2 -12.47 -6.15 20.57
CA GLU A 2 -11.27 -6.70 21.19
C GLU A 2 -10.20 -5.61 21.23
N ASN A 3 -9.67 -5.37 22.43
CA ASN A 3 -8.48 -4.56 22.63
C ASN A 3 -7.33 -5.26 21.88
N ARG A 4 -6.99 -4.80 20.68
CA ARG A 4 -5.75 -5.20 19.99
C ARG A 4 -4.58 -4.69 20.82
N THR A 5 -4.08 -5.52 21.72
CA THR A 5 -2.87 -5.27 22.49
C THR A 5 -1.67 -5.23 21.53
N TYR A 6 -1.08 -4.04 21.42
CA TYR A 6 0.33 -3.75 21.10
C TYR A 6 1.20 -4.97 20.77
N THR A 7 1.65 -5.07 19.51
CA THR A 7 2.71 -6.02 19.13
C THR A 7 3.70 -5.38 18.16
N ASP A 8 4.78 -4.88 18.76
CA ASP A 8 6.15 -4.89 18.23
C ASP A 8 6.46 -4.05 16.99
N VAL A 9 6.68 -2.74 17.15
CA VAL A 9 7.29 -1.87 16.11
C VAL A 9 8.70 -2.30 15.67
N HIS A 10 9.25 -3.35 16.29
CA HIS A 10 10.50 -3.98 15.90
C HIS A 10 10.30 -5.38 15.30
N LYS A 11 9.05 -5.71 14.91
CA LYS A 11 8.71 -6.96 14.22
C LYS A 11 9.65 -7.15 13.03
N LEU A 12 10.23 -8.34 12.97
CA LEU A 12 11.03 -8.73 11.82
C LEU A 12 10.15 -8.78 10.57
N LEU A 13 10.47 -7.94 9.57
CA LEU A 13 9.76 -7.93 8.30
C LEU A 13 10.49 -8.84 7.28
N LEU A 14 9.77 -9.84 6.79
CA LEU A 14 10.23 -10.76 5.76
C LEU A 14 9.70 -10.33 4.38
N PRO A 15 10.40 -10.68 3.28
CA PRO A 15 9.93 -10.43 1.93
C PRO A 15 8.53 -11.00 1.71
N ALA A 16 7.73 -10.31 0.90
CA ALA A 16 6.39 -10.77 0.56
C ALA A 16 6.40 -12.15 -0.14
N ASP A 17 5.54 -13.06 0.31
CA ASP A 17 5.25 -14.33 -0.37
C ASP A 17 4.31 -14.06 -1.56
N LEU A 18 4.90 -13.66 -2.69
CA LEU A 18 4.14 -13.30 -3.89
C LEU A 18 3.24 -14.46 -4.38
N PRO A 19 3.70 -15.73 -4.49
CA PRO A 19 2.80 -16.83 -4.85
C PRO A 19 1.54 -16.91 -3.99
N SER A 20 1.68 -16.83 -2.66
CA SER A 20 0.54 -16.89 -1.74
C SER A 20 -0.39 -15.68 -1.89
N ILE A 21 0.17 -14.47 -1.98
CA ILE A 21 -0.60 -13.24 -2.22
C ILE A 21 -1.36 -13.30 -3.55
N LEU A 22 -0.70 -13.77 -4.61
CA LEU A 22 -1.31 -13.83 -5.93
C LEU A 22 -2.47 -14.82 -5.98
N GLU A 23 -2.39 -15.92 -5.23
CA GLU A 23 -3.47 -16.90 -5.12
C GLU A 23 -4.61 -16.42 -4.22
N GLU A 24 -4.29 -15.88 -3.03
CA GLU A 24 -5.28 -15.46 -2.04
C GLU A 24 -6.14 -14.27 -2.51
N TYR A 25 -5.52 -13.33 -3.22
CA TYR A 25 -6.18 -12.11 -3.70
C TYR A 25 -6.50 -12.15 -5.20
N LYS A 26 -6.50 -13.34 -5.81
CA LYS A 26 -6.72 -13.50 -7.26
C LYS A 26 -8.02 -12.89 -7.77
N ASP A 27 -9.04 -12.84 -6.93
CA ASP A 27 -10.38 -12.33 -7.23
C ASP A 27 -10.43 -10.82 -7.40
N ILE A 28 -9.47 -10.08 -6.84
CA ILE A 28 -9.44 -8.62 -6.90
C ILE A 28 -8.46 -8.06 -7.93
N PHE A 29 -7.68 -8.91 -8.60
CA PHE A 29 -6.78 -8.49 -9.67
C PHE A 29 -7.50 -8.33 -11.01
N GLU A 30 -6.99 -7.42 -11.84
CA GLU A 30 -7.48 -7.21 -13.20
C GLU A 30 -6.34 -6.99 -14.18
N ASN A 31 -6.55 -7.36 -15.43
CA ASN A 31 -5.66 -7.05 -16.54
C ASN A 31 -6.27 -5.98 -17.44
N TYR A 32 -5.78 -4.75 -17.34
CA TYR A 32 -6.20 -3.68 -18.25
C TYR A 32 -5.25 -3.58 -19.45
N GLY A 33 -5.76 -3.86 -20.65
CA GLY A 33 -5.00 -3.73 -21.90
C GLY A 33 -4.58 -2.30 -22.25
N ASP A 34 -5.27 -1.28 -21.71
CA ASP A 34 -5.09 0.13 -22.08
C ASP A 34 -4.30 0.97 -21.05
N ILE A 35 -3.63 0.35 -20.08
CA ILE A 35 -2.67 1.09 -19.24
C ILE A 35 -1.41 1.28 -20.08
N TYR A 36 -1.02 2.53 -20.36
CA TYR A 36 0.22 2.84 -21.09
C TYR A 36 1.44 2.10 -20.50
N GLY A 37 1.86 1.04 -21.20
CA GLY A 37 2.89 0.07 -20.80
C GLY A 37 2.51 -1.30 -21.34
N LYS A 38 3.11 -1.70 -22.45
CA LYS A 38 2.74 -2.87 -23.28
C LYS A 38 2.48 -4.13 -22.45
N ASP A 39 1.20 -4.47 -22.31
CA ASP A 39 0.61 -5.77 -21.98
C ASP A 39 1.18 -6.54 -20.77
N LYS A 40 0.42 -6.51 -19.66
CA LYS A 40 0.16 -7.57 -18.65
C LYS A 40 -0.20 -6.94 -17.31
N VAL A 41 -0.88 -7.70 -16.45
CA VAL A 41 -1.23 -7.46 -15.03
C VAL A 41 -0.09 -6.85 -14.18
N TYR A 42 1.14 -6.80 -14.68
CA TYR A 42 2.32 -6.33 -13.96
C TYR A 42 3.27 -5.55 -14.87
N PRO A 43 2.85 -4.42 -15.48
CA PRO A 43 3.59 -3.87 -16.61
C PRO A 43 5.01 -3.41 -16.26
N ARG A 44 5.39 -3.36 -14.96
CA ARG A 44 6.75 -3.10 -14.48
C ARG A 44 7.10 -3.84 -13.18
N MET A 45 6.76 -5.12 -13.03
CA MET A 45 7.32 -5.88 -11.89
C MET A 45 8.84 -5.95 -12.03
N LYS A 46 9.55 -5.34 -11.08
CA LYS A 46 10.98 -5.49 -10.87
C LYS A 46 11.18 -6.25 -9.57
N LEU A 47 11.64 -7.50 -9.70
CA LEU A 47 12.01 -8.34 -8.58
C LEU A 47 13.49 -8.71 -8.73
N THR A 48 14.30 -8.28 -7.76
CA THR A 48 15.72 -8.57 -7.65
C THR A 48 16.04 -9.00 -6.22
N SER A 49 17.25 -9.47 -5.96
CA SER A 49 17.69 -9.85 -4.61
C SER A 49 17.62 -8.72 -3.56
N ASN A 50 17.48 -7.47 -4.00
CA ASN A 50 17.45 -6.28 -3.15
C ASN A 50 16.20 -5.41 -3.30
N LEU A 51 15.27 -5.74 -4.20
CA LEU A 51 14.13 -4.88 -4.51
C LEU A 51 12.94 -5.67 -5.05
N LEU A 52 11.77 -5.41 -4.48
CA LEU A 52 10.48 -5.57 -5.15
C LEU A 52 9.96 -4.18 -5.53
N SER A 53 9.48 -4.03 -6.75
CA SER A 53 8.72 -2.85 -7.21
C SER A 53 7.71 -3.30 -8.24
N VAL A 54 6.43 -3.23 -7.90
CA VAL A 54 5.34 -3.73 -8.75
C VAL A 54 4.07 -2.96 -8.49
N LEU A 55 3.33 -2.66 -9.55
CA LEU A 55 1.96 -2.17 -9.46
C LEU A 55 1.03 -3.34 -9.77
N PHE A 56 0.21 -3.72 -8.80
CA PHE A 56 -0.88 -4.69 -8.95
C PHE A 56 -2.15 -3.93 -9.36
N PRO A 57 -2.62 -4.02 -10.61
CA PRO A 57 -3.91 -3.48 -11.01
C PRO A 57 -5.02 -4.30 -10.36
N LEU A 58 -6.02 -3.59 -9.86
CA LEU A 58 -7.17 -4.15 -9.17
C LEU A 58 -8.41 -3.99 -10.05
N ILE A 59 -9.44 -4.80 -9.80
CA ILE A 59 -10.74 -4.65 -10.46
C ILE A 59 -11.30 -3.23 -10.30
N GLU A 60 -12.18 -2.83 -11.21
CA GLU A 60 -12.67 -1.45 -11.24
C GLU A 60 -13.49 -1.14 -9.98
N HIS A 61 -13.05 -0.13 -9.22
CA HIS A 61 -13.75 0.32 -8.04
C HIS A 61 -14.91 1.24 -8.42
N PRO A 62 -16.13 1.05 -7.88
CA PRO A 62 -17.31 1.83 -8.29
C PRO A 62 -17.15 3.34 -8.05
N VAL A 63 -16.39 3.74 -7.04
CA VAL A 63 -16.13 5.15 -6.67
C VAL A 63 -14.90 5.72 -7.38
N TYR A 64 -13.81 4.96 -7.43
CA TYR A 64 -12.48 5.48 -7.81
C TYR A 64 -12.11 5.21 -9.27
N GLY A 65 -12.81 4.30 -9.94
CA GLY A 65 -12.43 3.79 -11.26
C GLY A 65 -11.36 2.71 -11.16
N LYS A 66 -10.45 2.64 -12.14
CA LYS A 66 -9.39 1.63 -12.15
C LYS A 66 -8.32 2.00 -11.15
N THR A 67 -8.12 1.16 -10.14
CA THR A 67 -7.13 1.39 -9.08
C THR A 67 -6.02 0.34 -9.13
N GLY A 68 -4.96 0.56 -8.35
CA GLY A 68 -3.93 -0.44 -8.14
C GLY A 68 -3.18 -0.25 -6.84
N LEU A 69 -2.56 -1.32 -6.36
CA LEU A 69 -1.66 -1.32 -5.22
C LEU A 69 -0.22 -1.31 -5.74
N LEU A 70 0.49 -0.20 -5.57
CA LEU A 70 1.93 -0.13 -5.81
C LEU A 70 2.66 -0.65 -4.57
N ALA A 71 3.44 -1.70 -4.73
CA ALA A 71 4.31 -2.23 -3.70
C ALA A 71 5.77 -1.96 -4.04
N ILE A 72 6.52 -1.42 -3.09
CA ILE A 72 7.97 -1.31 -3.15
C ILE A 72 8.54 -1.86 -1.84
N GLU A 73 9.46 -2.81 -1.92
CA GLU A 73 10.21 -3.31 -0.77
C GLU A 73 11.70 -3.31 -1.08
N LYS A 74 12.54 -2.88 -0.14
CA LYS A 74 14.00 -2.98 -0.25
C LYS A 74 14.50 -4.03 0.71
N TYR A 75 15.35 -4.92 0.20
CA TYR A 75 15.86 -6.04 0.97
C TYR A 75 17.33 -5.86 1.37
N LYS A 76 17.65 -6.32 2.57
CA LYS A 76 19.02 -6.53 3.06
C LYS A 76 19.03 -7.75 3.95
N ASP A 77 19.99 -8.65 3.76
CA ASP A 77 20.14 -9.87 4.57
C ASP A 77 18.82 -10.66 4.66
N GLU A 78 18.13 -10.80 3.51
CA GLU A 78 16.84 -11.50 3.35
C GLU A 78 15.67 -10.90 4.15
N LYS A 79 15.80 -9.65 4.59
CA LYS A 79 14.79 -8.93 5.37
C LYS A 79 14.35 -7.66 4.66
N VAL A 80 13.10 -7.26 4.87
CA VAL A 80 12.58 -5.96 4.42
C VAL A 80 13.16 -4.89 5.33
N THR A 81 13.91 -3.96 4.76
CA THR A 81 14.46 -2.80 5.46
C THR A 81 13.64 -1.54 5.21
N LYS A 82 13.04 -1.45 4.03
CA LYS A 82 12.10 -0.38 3.67
C LYS A 82 10.93 -0.96 2.90
N TYR A 83 9.73 -0.46 3.17
CA TYR A 83 8.56 -0.72 2.36
C TYR A 83 7.76 0.55 2.10
N MET A 84 7.05 0.53 0.98
CA MET A 84 6.03 1.51 0.62
C MET A 84 4.93 0.78 -0.15
N TYR A 85 3.72 0.80 0.39
CA TYR A 85 2.52 0.23 -0.21
C TYR A 85 1.54 1.37 -0.47
N HIS A 86 1.14 1.59 -1.72
CA HIS A 86 0.31 2.73 -2.11
C HIS A 86 -0.86 2.28 -2.96
N TRP A 87 -2.07 2.35 -2.38
CA TRP A 87 -3.31 2.20 -3.12
C TRP A 87 -3.69 3.51 -3.81
N LYS A 88 -3.79 3.46 -5.13
CA LYS A 88 -3.96 4.65 -5.97
C LYS A 88 -4.86 4.43 -7.18
N ILE A 89 -5.44 5.53 -7.65
CA ILE A 89 -6.15 5.60 -8.92
C ILE A 89 -5.14 5.52 -10.07
N ILE A 90 -5.34 4.55 -10.97
CA ILE A 90 -4.60 4.42 -12.23
C ILE A 90 -5.35 5.17 -13.33
N ILE A 91 -6.65 4.91 -13.48
CA ILE A 91 -7.53 5.58 -14.45
C ILE A 91 -8.80 6.03 -13.72
N PRO A 92 -9.04 7.36 -13.57
CA PRO A 92 -10.16 7.88 -12.79
C PRO A 92 -11.49 7.66 -13.51
N LYS A 93 -12.57 7.46 -12.74
CA LYS A 93 -13.95 7.38 -13.26
C LYS A 93 -14.55 8.75 -13.62
N LYS A 94 -14.09 9.84 -12.98
CA LYS A 94 -14.53 11.23 -13.20
C LYS A 94 -13.34 12.20 -13.01
N GLY A 95 -13.21 13.25 -13.82
CA GLY A 95 -12.36 14.44 -13.55
C GLY A 95 -10.87 14.24 -13.15
N LYS A 96 -10.16 15.36 -12.88
CA LYS A 96 -8.81 15.32 -12.28
C LYS A 96 -8.92 15.01 -10.79
N HIS A 97 -8.91 13.72 -10.43
CA HIS A 97 -8.68 13.31 -9.04
C HIS A 97 -7.19 13.16 -8.78
N LYS A 98 -6.75 13.63 -7.60
CA LYS A 98 -5.43 13.28 -7.08
C LYS A 98 -5.37 11.75 -6.94
N GLN A 99 -4.28 11.14 -7.39
CA GLN A 99 -4.22 9.67 -7.54
C GLN A 99 -4.23 8.91 -6.21
N HIS A 100 -3.80 9.55 -5.13
CA HIS A 100 -3.65 8.90 -3.82
C HIS A 100 -4.99 8.56 -3.18
N ILE A 101 -5.14 7.31 -2.71
CA ILE A 101 -6.25 6.87 -1.88
C ILE A 101 -5.76 6.60 -0.45
N SER A 102 -4.80 5.69 -0.29
CA SER A 102 -4.17 5.35 0.99
C SER A 102 -2.75 4.82 0.75
N ALA A 103 -1.84 5.00 1.71
CA ALA A 103 -0.50 4.42 1.62
C ALA A 103 0.14 4.15 2.97
N TRP A 104 1.02 3.17 3.03
CA TRP A 104 1.75 2.76 4.22
C TRP A 104 3.24 2.67 3.91
N GLY A 105 4.07 3.10 4.83
CA GLY A 105 5.52 3.04 4.67
C GLY A 105 6.24 3.05 6.00
N ASN A 106 7.56 2.82 5.94
CA ASN A 106 8.45 2.88 7.10
C ASN A 106 9.70 3.74 6.86
N ASP A 107 9.57 4.79 6.04
CA ASP A 107 10.65 5.77 5.91
C ASP A 107 10.73 6.62 7.19
N PRO A 108 11.89 6.72 7.85
CA PRO A 108 12.02 7.43 9.10
C PRO A 108 11.88 8.96 8.93
N HIS A 109 11.23 9.58 9.89
CA HIS A 109 10.97 11.00 10.04
C HIS A 109 11.40 11.51 11.43
N ASP A 110 12.47 10.93 11.97
CA ASP A 110 12.97 11.15 13.33
C ASP A 110 14.04 12.26 13.44
N ALA A 111 14.15 13.13 12.44
CA ALA A 111 15.09 14.26 12.49
C ALA A 111 14.80 15.14 13.73
N LYS A 112 15.86 15.65 14.38
CA LYS A 112 15.73 16.46 15.62
C LYS A 112 14.82 17.70 15.47
N ASN A 113 14.59 18.16 14.25
CA ASN A 113 13.75 19.30 13.92
C ASN A 113 12.44 18.89 13.21
N THR A 114 12.05 17.62 13.25
CA THR A 114 10.76 17.17 12.70
C THR A 114 9.63 17.91 13.41
N PRO A 115 8.78 18.66 12.68
CA PRO A 115 7.62 19.35 13.24
C PRO A 115 6.73 18.38 14.03
N PRO A 116 6.14 18.79 15.17
CA PRO A 116 5.33 17.89 16.02
C PRO A 116 4.20 17.16 15.28
N GLU A 117 3.60 17.79 14.27
CA GLU A 117 2.54 17.21 13.43
C GLU A 117 3.01 16.06 12.52
N LEU A 118 4.33 15.86 12.41
CA LEU A 118 4.96 14.75 11.68
C LEU A 118 5.58 13.71 12.62
N GLN A 119 5.42 13.85 13.94
CA GLN A 119 5.92 12.89 14.93
C GLN A 119 4.84 11.84 15.22
N PHE A 120 5.12 10.59 14.89
CA PHE A 120 4.24 9.45 15.09
C PHE A 120 4.83 8.48 16.12
N LYS A 121 3.98 7.79 16.87
CA LYS A 121 4.38 6.79 17.86
C LYS A 121 4.79 5.47 17.23
N SER A 122 4.23 5.14 16.06
CA SER A 122 4.57 3.92 15.33
C SER A 122 5.82 4.06 14.45
N GLU A 123 6.52 5.19 14.54
CA GLU A 123 7.74 5.48 13.76
C GLU A 123 8.73 4.28 13.81
N PRO A 124 9.29 3.85 12.67
CA PRO A 124 9.24 4.51 11.37
C PRO A 124 7.94 4.29 10.56
N HIS A 125 7.05 3.43 11.05
CA HIS A 125 5.84 3.04 10.35
C HIS A 125 4.78 4.14 10.40
N HIS A 126 4.20 4.48 9.25
CA HIS A 126 3.16 5.50 9.16
C HIS A 126 2.13 5.18 8.07
N HIS A 127 0.96 5.80 8.20
CA HIS A 127 -0.19 5.64 7.29
C HIS A 127 -0.59 7.00 6.72
N HIS A 128 -0.46 7.16 5.41
CA HIS A 128 -1.04 8.24 4.63
C HIS A 128 -2.52 7.94 4.40
N HIS A 129 -3.38 8.55 5.22
CA HIS A 129 -4.75 8.08 5.40
C HIS A 129 -5.79 8.92 4.67
N ILE A 130 -5.47 10.13 4.18
CA ILE A 130 -6.44 11.01 3.54
C ILE A 130 -6.36 10.90 2.02
N PRO A 131 -7.43 10.42 1.32
CA PRO A 131 -7.49 10.43 -0.13
C PRO A 131 -7.18 11.82 -0.71
N GLY A 132 -6.23 11.87 -1.64
CA GLY A 132 -5.78 13.11 -2.25
C GLY A 132 -4.94 14.04 -1.35
N ASP A 133 -4.62 13.70 -0.11
CA ASP A 133 -3.67 14.46 0.70
C ASP A 133 -2.56 13.58 1.27
N TRP A 134 -1.52 13.39 0.46
CA TRP A 134 -0.33 12.61 0.84
C TRP A 134 0.39 13.16 2.07
N ASN A 135 0.21 14.43 2.43
CA ASN A 135 0.92 14.98 3.58
C ASN A 135 0.28 14.58 4.91
N LYS A 136 -0.98 14.11 4.90
CA LYS A 136 -1.69 13.69 6.09
C LYS A 136 -1.31 12.28 6.47
N ARG A 137 -0.58 12.17 7.58
CA ARG A 137 -0.05 10.93 8.13
C ARG A 137 -0.62 10.70 9.52
N GLN A 138 -0.66 9.44 9.93
CA GLN A 138 -1.02 9.02 11.27
C GLN A 138 -0.23 7.78 11.67
N ASP A 139 -0.39 7.39 12.94
CA ASP A 139 0.14 6.14 13.44
C ASP A 139 -0.38 4.96 12.63
N ASN A 140 0.52 4.01 12.36
CA ASN A 140 0.22 2.78 11.64
C ASN A 140 0.70 1.58 12.45
N TRP A 141 -0.22 0.94 13.15
CA TRP A 141 0.06 -0.24 13.97
C TRP A 141 -0.26 -1.56 13.26
N ASP A 142 -1.03 -1.50 12.18
CA ASP A 142 -1.73 -2.67 11.64
C ASP A 142 -1.24 -3.09 10.23
N VAL A 143 -0.58 -2.23 9.47
CA VAL A 143 -0.21 -2.50 8.07
C VAL A 143 1.29 -2.33 7.82
N TRP A 144 2.05 -3.41 7.96
CA TRP A 144 3.51 -3.40 7.80
C TRP A 144 4.05 -4.34 6.73
N THR A 145 3.23 -5.28 6.25
CA THR A 145 3.60 -6.20 5.17
C THR A 145 2.71 -5.98 3.94
N LEU A 146 3.15 -6.50 2.79
CA LEU A 146 2.34 -6.44 1.58
C LEU A 146 1.03 -7.21 1.74
N ASP A 147 1.02 -8.32 2.49
CA ASP A 147 -0.22 -9.05 2.83
C ASP A 147 -1.18 -8.18 3.65
N ASP A 148 -0.70 -7.48 4.68
CA ASP A 148 -1.56 -6.59 5.47
C ASP A 148 -2.18 -5.48 4.59
N ALA A 149 -1.39 -4.92 3.67
CA ALA A 149 -1.86 -3.91 2.73
C ALA A 149 -2.91 -4.47 1.77
N PHE A 150 -2.72 -5.70 1.27
CA PHE A 150 -3.71 -6.39 0.47
C PHE A 150 -4.99 -6.67 1.24
N ARG A 151 -4.88 -7.19 2.46
CA ARG A 151 -6.03 -7.46 3.33
C ARG A 151 -6.87 -6.20 3.56
N PHE A 152 -6.20 -5.07 3.81
CA PHE A 152 -6.85 -3.78 3.94
C PHE A 152 -7.56 -3.37 2.64
N VAL A 153 -6.86 -3.36 1.51
CA VAL A 153 -7.41 -2.88 0.24
C VAL A 153 -8.51 -3.79 -0.29
N ALA A 154 -8.36 -5.11 -0.15
CA ALA A 154 -9.31 -6.12 -0.61
C ALA A 154 -10.69 -5.93 0.01
N HIS A 155 -10.78 -5.45 1.26
CA HIS A 155 -12.05 -5.10 1.88
C HIS A 155 -12.84 -4.09 1.04
N PHE A 156 -12.22 -2.96 0.69
CA PHE A 156 -12.88 -1.91 -0.10
C PHE A 156 -13.16 -2.35 -1.53
N ILE A 157 -12.25 -3.11 -2.14
CA ILE A 157 -12.43 -3.61 -3.51
C ILE A 157 -13.60 -4.60 -3.59
N ARG A 158 -13.68 -5.56 -2.66
CA ARG A 158 -14.73 -6.59 -2.65
C ARG A 158 -16.10 -6.03 -2.30
N ASN A 159 -16.16 -5.05 -1.39
CA ASN A 159 -17.43 -4.45 -0.96
C ASN A 159 -17.85 -3.26 -1.84
N GLY A 160 -16.94 -2.73 -2.68
CA GLY A 160 -17.19 -1.53 -3.48
C GLY A 160 -17.36 -0.26 -2.65
N GLU A 161 -16.79 -0.25 -1.44
CA GLU A 161 -16.97 0.82 -0.47
C GLU A 161 -15.94 1.95 -0.67
N GLU A 162 -16.40 3.19 -0.52
CA GLU A 162 -15.49 4.33 -0.45
C GLU A 162 -14.64 4.22 0.82
N TYR A 163 -13.32 4.30 0.67
CA TYR A 163 -12.43 4.47 1.82
C TYR A 163 -12.61 5.86 2.42
N LYS A 164 -13.11 5.87 3.65
CA LYS A 164 -13.30 7.06 4.47
C LYS A 164 -12.38 6.92 5.68
N PRO A 165 -11.28 7.68 5.74
CA PRO A 165 -10.48 7.73 6.96
C PRO A 165 -11.32 8.25 8.12
N ASP A 166 -11.15 7.63 9.29
CA ASP A 166 -11.70 8.09 10.56
C ASP A 166 -11.05 9.41 11.03
#